data_AF-A0A662BEN4-F1
#
_entry.id   AF-A0A662BEN4-F1
#
_cell.length_a   1.000
_cell.length_b   1.000
_cell.length_c   1.000
_cell.angle_alpha   90.00
_cell.angle_beta   90.00
_cell.angle_gamma   90.00
#
_symmetry.space_group_name_H-M   'P 1'
#
loop_
_entity.id
_entity.type
_entity.pdbx_description
1 polymer ?
#
loop_
_entity_poly.entity_id
_entity_poly.type
_entity_poly.pdbx_seq_one_letter_code
_entity_poly.pdbx_strand_id
1 'polypeptide(L)' 'MSEYGNSGNKKWLVVVNPNAGTRKGKKDWPKIQELLSKHDFNCHTVFTKNRNHAIALTSSAIEEGYRDIIVVGG' A
#
# COMPACT_ATOMS: atom_id res chain seq x y z
N MET A 1 -17.58 -25.90 -14.88
CA MET A 1 -16.59 -25.17 -15.70
C MET A 1 -17.32 -23.96 -16.28
N SER A 2 -17.08 -22.72 -15.89
CA SER A 2 -15.82 -22.08 -15.46
C SER A 2 -15.99 -21.30 -14.15
N GLU A 3 -14.93 -21.35 -13.34
CA GLU A 3 -14.69 -20.51 -12.17
C GLU A 3 -14.53 -19.05 -12.62
N TYR A 4 -15.60 -18.25 -12.55
CA TYR A 4 -15.43 -16.79 -12.54
C TYR A 4 -15.16 -16.38 -11.10
N GLY A 5 -13.89 -16.54 -10.69
CA GLY A 5 -13.37 -15.87 -9.51
C GLY A 5 -13.69 -14.39 -9.60
N ASN A 6 -14.32 -13.86 -8.56
CA ASN A 6 -14.71 -12.47 -8.39
C ASN A 6 -13.63 -11.52 -8.95
N SER A 7 -13.85 -10.95 -10.14
CA SER A 7 -13.04 -9.89 -10.73
C SER A 7 -13.31 -8.54 -10.03
N GLY A 8 -13.47 -8.59 -8.71
CA GLY A 8 -13.59 -7.43 -7.85
C GLY A 8 -12.30 -6.65 -7.95
N ASN A 9 -12.40 -5.39 -8.35
CA ASN A 9 -11.29 -4.43 -8.46
C ASN A 9 -10.36 -4.56 -7.24
N LYS A 10 -9.22 -5.23 -7.44
CA LYS A 10 -8.33 -5.68 -6.37
C LYS A 10 -7.82 -4.45 -5.60
N LYS A 11 -8.26 -4.29 -4.36
CA LYS A 11 -7.94 -3.12 -3.53
C LYS A 11 -6.61 -3.33 -2.83
N TRP A 12 -5.64 -2.46 -3.11
CA TRP A 12 -4.31 -2.51 -2.54
C TRP A 12 -4.19 -1.54 -1.37
N LEU A 13 -3.74 -2.01 -0.21
CA LEU A 13 -3.24 -1.12 0.83
C LEU A 13 -1.81 -0.72 0.49
N VAL A 14 -1.48 0.57 0.51
CA VAL A 14 -0.11 1.06 0.33
C VAL A 14 0.35 1.74 1.62
N VAL A 15 1.24 1.07 2.35
CA VAL A 15 1.80 1.57 3.62
C VAL A 15 3.13 2.26 3.34
N VAL A 16 3.18 3.58 3.49
CA VAL A 16 4.34 4.40 3.14
C VAL A 16 5.06 4.89 4.40
N ASN A 17 6.35 4.58 4.51
CA ASN A 17 7.24 5.24 5.47
C ASN A 17 7.96 6.43 4.82
N PRO A 18 7.48 7.67 5.02
CA PRO A 18 8.07 8.84 4.37
C PRO A 18 9.51 9.13 4.82
N ASN A 19 9.90 8.62 6.00
CA ASN A 19 11.22 8.86 6.59
C ASN A 19 12.25 7.77 6.24
N ALA A 20 11.86 6.72 5.51
CA ALA A 20 12.75 5.64 5.12
C ALA A 20 13.94 6.12 4.28
N GLY A 21 15.09 5.45 4.46
CA GLY A 21 16.30 5.64 3.66
C GLY A 21 16.73 7.10 3.52
N THR A 22 17.14 7.78 4.61
CA THR A 22 17.54 9.21 4.58
C THR A 22 16.49 10.16 3.97
N ARG A 23 15.19 9.91 4.23
CA ARG A 23 14.05 10.63 3.64
C ARG A 23 13.85 10.42 2.13
N LYS A 24 14.42 9.35 1.56
CA LYS A 24 14.14 8.95 0.17
C LYS A 24 12.68 8.53 -0.01
N GLY A 25 12.06 7.90 0.99
CA GLY A 25 10.64 7.52 0.93
C GLY A 25 9.72 8.69 0.54
N LYS A 26 9.94 9.89 1.11
CA LYS A 26 9.20 11.11 0.73
C LYS A 26 9.49 11.59 -0.71
N LYS A 27 10.72 11.39 -1.20
CA LYS A 27 11.14 11.82 -2.55
C LYS A 27 10.63 10.87 -3.64
N ASP A 28 10.64 9.57 -3.36
CA ASP A 28 10.28 8.53 -4.32
C ASP A 28 8.76 8.32 -4.38
N TRP A 29 8.05 8.61 -3.28
CA TRP A 29 6.60 8.40 -3.19
C TRP A 29 5.80 9.03 -4.34
N PRO A 30 6.00 10.31 -4.73
CA PRO A 30 5.28 10.88 -5.87
C PRO A 30 5.43 10.06 -7.15
N LYS A 31 6.63 9.53 -7.42
CA LYS A 31 6.87 8.70 -8.62
C LYS A 31 6.22 7.33 -8.51
N ILE A 32 6.27 6.72 -7.33
CA ILE A 32 5.62 5.44 -7.05
C ILE A 32 4.10 5.57 -7.20
N GLN A 33 3.50 6.62 -6.64
CA GLN A 33 2.07 6.89 -6.74
C GLN A 33 1.63 7.11 -8.20
N GLU A 34 2.42 7.85 -8.99
CA GLU A 34 2.18 8.04 -10.42
C GLU A 34 2.17 6.70 -11.16
N LEU A 35 3.14 5.81 -10.89
CA LEU A 35 3.21 4.49 -11.52
C LEU A 35 2.03 3.60 -11.12
N LEU A 36 1.66 3.57 -9.84
CA LEU A 36 0.50 2.80 -9.36
C LEU A 36 -0.79 3.26 -10.04
N SER A 37 -1.01 4.58 -10.13
CA SER A 37 -2.17 5.15 -10.83
C SER A 37 -2.13 4.85 -12.32
N LYS A 38 -0.97 4.93 -12.96
CA LYS A 38 -0.80 4.66 -14.40
C LYS A 38 -1.11 3.21 -14.77
N HIS A 39 -0.93 2.28 -13.84
CA HIS A 39 -1.22 0.86 -14.01
C HIS A 39 -2.56 0.45 -13.40
N ASP A 40 -3.46 1.41 -13.14
CA ASP A 40 -4.83 1.20 -12.65
C ASP A 40 -4.91 0.39 -11.34
N PHE A 41 -3.91 0.55 -10.45
CA PHE A 41 -4.00 -0.01 -9.12
C PHE A 41 -5.01 0.78 -8.28
N ASN A 42 -6.04 0.10 -7.78
CA ASN A 42 -6.98 0.65 -6.81
C ASN A 42 -6.31 0.72 -5.42
N CYS A 43 -5.55 1.79 -5.19
CA CYS A 43 -4.75 1.96 -3.97
C CYS A 43 -5.47 2.77 -2.88
N HIS A 44 -5.43 2.25 -1.65
CA HIS A 44 -5.66 3.00 -0.42
C HIS A 44 -4.32 3.24 0.29
N THR A 45 -3.84 4.49 0.27
CA THR A 45 -2.53 4.85 0.83
C THR A 45 -2.65 5.32 2.28
N VAL A 46 -1.77 4.80 3.15
CA VAL A 46 -1.61 5.21 4.55
C VAL A 46 -0.14 5.50 4.85
N PHE A 47 0.12 6.48 5.74
CA PHE A 47 1.48 6.89 6.09
C PHE A 47 1.85 6.49 7.51
N THR A 48 3.05 5.93 7.69
CA THR A 48 3.58 5.62 9.02
C THR A 48 4.04 6.90 9.72
N LYS A 49 3.80 7.02 11.03
CA LYS A 49 4.24 8.19 11.83
C LYS A 49 5.46 7.90 12.68
N ASN A 50 5.58 6.68 13.20
CA ASN A 50 6.65 6.25 14.10
C ASN A 50 7.00 4.76 13.88
N ARG A 51 8.02 4.27 14.60
CA ARG A 51 8.41 2.86 14.61
C ARG A 51 7.21 2.01 15.05
N ASN A 52 7.01 0.86 14.39
CA ASN A 52 5.89 -0.08 14.60
C ASN A 52 4.51 0.38 14.10
N HIS A 53 4.32 1.62 13.62
CA HIS A 53 3.03 2.04 13.07
C HIS A 53 2.60 1.20 11.86
N ALA A 54 3.55 0.75 11.05
CA ALA A 54 3.27 -0.12 9.90
C ALA A 54 2.61 -1.44 10.31
N ILE A 55 3.00 -2.01 11.45
CA ILE A 55 2.43 -3.26 11.98
C ILE A 55 0.97 -3.03 12.32
N ALA A 56 0.67 -1.99 13.11
CA ALA A 56 -0.70 -1.66 13.49
C ALA A 56 -1.61 -1.41 12.28
N LEU A 57 -1.15 -0.59 11.32
CA LEU A 57 -1.90 -0.29 10.09
C LEU A 57 -2.15 -1.55 9.26
N THR A 58 -1.15 -2.43 9.15
CA THR A 58 -1.26 -3.68 8.38
C THR A 58 -2.21 -4.66 9.06
N SER A 59 -2.12 -4.83 10.38
CA SER A 59 -3.02 -5.70 11.13
C SER A 59 -4.48 -5.26 11.00
N SER A 60 -4.77 -3.97 11.22
CA SER A 60 -6.13 -3.44 11.06
C SER A 60 -6.65 -3.61 9.63
N ALA A 61 -5.81 -3.39 8.62
CA ALA A 61 -6.23 -3.59 7.23
C ALA A 61 -6.51 -5.08 6.90
N ILE A 62 -5.75 -6.02 7.48
CA ILE A 62 -6.04 -7.45 7.32
C ILE A 62 -7.40 -7.79 7.93
N GLU A 63 -7.72 -7.23 9.10
CA GLU A 63 -9.03 -7.37 9.76
C GLU A 63 -10.16 -6.74 8.91
N GLU A 64 -9.90 -5.62 8.23
CA GLU A 64 -10.82 -4.97 7.28
C GLU A 64 -10.98 -5.71 5.94
N GLY A 65 -10.23 -6.80 5.72
CA GLY A 65 -10.36 -7.65 4.54
C GLY A 65 -9.37 -7.36 3.41
N TYR A 66 -8.39 -6.47 3.60
CA TYR A 66 -7.29 -6.32 2.63
C TYR A 66 -6.45 -7.60 2.57
N ARG A 67 -6.12 -8.03 1.37
CA ARG A 67 -5.24 -9.19 1.11
C ARG A 67 -3.99 -8.82 0.33
N ASP A 68 -3.93 -7.60 -0.15
CA ASP A 68 -2.89 -7.12 -1.04
C ASP A 68 -2.32 -5.83 -0.51
N ILE A 69 -1.03 -5.88 -0.18
CA ILE A 69 -0.36 -4.86 0.61
C ILE A 69 0.98 -4.56 -0.04
N ILE A 70 1.19 -3.28 -0.36
CA ILE A 70 2.46 -2.74 -0.83
C ILE A 70 3.06 -1.94 0.33
N VAL A 71 4.32 -2.25 0.68
CA VAL A 71 5.06 -1.48 1.68
C VAL A 71 6.14 -0.66 0.97
N VAL A 72 6.08 0.65 1.13
CA VAL A 72 7.05 1.59 0.55
C VAL A 72 7.93 2.12 1.69
N GLY A 73 9.17 1.67 1.71
CA GLY A 73 10.14 1.98 2.76
C GLY A 73 11.47 1.30 2.51
N GLY A 74 12.27 1.19 3.57
CA GLY A 74 13.53 0.43 3.59
C GLY A 74 13.62 -0.40 4.85
#